data_AF-A0A9D4KFB0-F1
#
_entry.id   AF-A0A9D4KFB0-F1
#
_cell.length_a   1.000
_cell.length_b   1.000
_cell.length_c   1.000
_cell.angle_alpha   90.00
_cell.angle_beta   90.00
_cell.angle_gamma   90.00
#
_symmetry.space_group_name_H-M   'P 1'
#
loop_
_entity.id
_entity.type
_entity.pdbx_description
1 polymer ?
#
loop_
_entity_poly.entity_id
_entity_poly.type
_entity_poly.pdbx_seq_one_letter_code
_entity_poly.pdbx_strand_id
1 'polypeptide(L)'
;MSTLLPQPGHNAHFQVVRNGNIVCYMYFGGGGGQFDTSAGSFVLRLNKGEVIAKQNKDPGETVWGGSYSNFSGFLLKEVDQED
;
A
#
# COMPACT_ATOMS: atom_id res chain seq x y z
N MET A 1 -0.61 5.77 6.61
CA MET A 1 0.79 5.47 6.21
C MET A 1 0.86 4.02 5.80
N SER A 2 1.58 3.71 4.72
CA SER A 2 1.91 2.33 4.38
C SER A 2 3.38 2.19 4.04
N THR A 3 3.98 1.12 4.56
CA THR A 3 5.35 0.70 4.37
C THR A 3 5.33 -0.79 4.02
N LEU A 4 6.23 -1.21 3.15
CA LEU A 4 6.43 -2.61 2.79
C LEU A 4 7.91 -2.93 2.77
N LEU A 5 8.20 -4.17 3.14
CA LEU A 5 9.52 -4.76 3.06
C LEU A 5 9.43 -6.00 2.16
N PRO A 6 9.82 -5.95 0.88
CA PRO A 6 9.90 -7.12 0.02
C PRO A 6 11.14 -7.96 0.32
N GLN A 7 11.21 -9.13 -0.29
CA GLN A 7 12.41 -9.97 -0.24
C GLN A 7 13.60 -9.27 -0.93
N PRO A 8 14.81 -9.27 -0.33
CA PRO A 8 16.01 -8.72 -0.96
C PRO A 8 16.31 -9.36 -2.31
N GLY A 9 16.72 -8.56 -3.29
CA GLY A 9 17.05 -9.03 -4.65
C GLY A 9 15.84 -9.30 -5.56
N HIS A 10 14.63 -9.01 -5.09
CA HIS A 10 13.40 -9.19 -5.87
C HIS A 10 12.71 -7.85 -6.13
N ASN A 11 12.21 -7.67 -7.35
CA ASN A 11 11.32 -6.56 -7.66
C ASN A 11 9.92 -6.90 -7.14
N ALA A 12 9.22 -5.92 -6.59
CA ALA A 12 7.83 -6.11 -6.18
C ALA A 12 7.02 -4.85 -6.49
N HIS A 13 5.76 -5.07 -6.84
CA HIS A 13 4.78 -4.03 -7.08
C HIS A 13 3.60 -4.22 -6.14
N PHE A 14 3.23 -3.14 -5.48
CA PHE A 14 2.05 -3.09 -4.65
C PHE A 14 1.18 -1.92 -5.04
N GLN A 15 -0.10 -2.06 -4.78
CA GLN A 15 -1.06 -1.02 -5.03
C GLN A 15 -1.97 -0.83 -3.82
N VAL A 16 -2.32 0.41 -3.56
CA VAL A 16 -3.44 0.74 -2.70
C VAL A 16 -4.66 0.92 -3.58
N VAL A 17 -5.74 0.23 -3.22
CA VAL A 17 -7.00 0.27 -3.95
C VAL A 17 -8.14 0.82 -3.08
N ARG A 18 -9.07 1.51 -3.72
CA ARG A 18 -10.38 1.94 -3.20
C ARG A 18 -11.46 1.20 -3.97
N ASN A 19 -12.21 0.32 -3.30
CA ASN A 19 -13.22 -0.53 -3.95
C ASN A 19 -12.67 -1.26 -5.20
N GLY A 20 -11.41 -1.71 -5.15
CA GLY A 20 -10.73 -2.35 -6.28
C GLY A 20 -10.11 -1.41 -7.32
N ASN A 21 -10.42 -0.11 -7.30
CA ASN A 21 -9.78 0.88 -8.18
C ASN A 21 -8.46 1.37 -7.62
N ILE A 22 -7.45 1.52 -8.48
CA ILE A 22 -6.10 1.86 -8.05
C ILE A 22 -6.01 3.34 -7.68
N VAL A 23 -5.47 3.61 -6.50
CA VAL A 23 -5.28 4.96 -5.95
C VAL A 23 -3.79 5.33 -5.93
N CYS A 24 -2.93 4.35 -5.66
CA CYS A 24 -1.50 4.56 -5.57
C CYS A 24 -0.76 3.28 -5.95
N TYR A 25 0.33 3.45 -6.70
CA TYR A 25 1.31 2.39 -6.95
C TYR A 25 2.54 2.60 -6.06
N MET A 26 3.02 1.52 -5.48
CA MET A 26 4.28 1.46 -4.74
C MET A 26 5.17 0.46 -5.46
N TYR A 27 6.37 0.90 -5.84
CA TYR A 27 7.35 0.11 -6.57
C TYR A 27 8.63 -0.06 -5.77
N PHE A 28 9.15 -1.28 -5.80
CA PHE A 28 10.38 -1.69 -5.16
C PHE A 28 11.35 -2.19 -6.23
N GLY A 29 12.52 -1.56 -6.31
CA GLY A 29 13.63 -2.07 -7.09
C GLY A 29 14.44 -3.06 -6.27
N GLY A 30 14.49 -4.32 -6.69
CA GLY A 30 15.27 -5.39 -6.06
C GLY A 30 16.78 -5.27 -6.31
N GLY A 31 17.36 -4.09 -6.08
CA GLY A 31 18.77 -3.81 -6.30
C GLY A 31 19.64 -4.30 -5.13
N GLY A 32 20.26 -5.48 -5.30
CA GLY A 32 21.26 -6.01 -4.35
C GLY A 32 20.69 -6.89 -3.22
N GLY A 33 21.57 -7.44 -2.40
CA GLY A 33 21.23 -8.39 -1.32
C GLY A 33 20.73 -7.76 -0.02
N GLN A 34 20.39 -6.46 -0.03
CA GLN A 34 19.89 -5.73 1.14
C GLN A 34 18.36 -5.56 1.07
N PHE A 35 17.72 -5.34 2.22
CA PHE A 35 16.31 -5.00 2.28
C PHE A 35 16.11 -3.54 1.85
N ASP A 36 15.24 -3.33 0.86
CA ASP A 36 14.80 -1.99 0.45
C ASP A 36 13.34 -1.76 0.88
N THR A 37 12.90 -0.51 0.97
CA THR A 37 11.56 -0.14 1.43
C THR A 37 11.00 1.02 0.62
N SER A 38 9.71 0.97 0.35
CA SER A 38 8.91 2.06 -0.16
C SER A 38 7.83 2.35 0.85
N ALA A 39 7.64 3.65 1.11
CA ALA A 39 6.64 4.14 2.02
C ALA A 39 5.85 5.26 1.35
N GLY A 40 4.57 5.34 1.69
CA GLY A 40 3.66 6.36 1.20
C GLY A 40 2.64 6.77 2.24
N SER A 41 2.25 8.05 2.17
CA SER A 41 1.11 8.59 2.89
C SER A 41 0.18 9.25 1.89
N PHE A 42 -1.12 9.04 2.05
CA PHE A 42 -2.15 9.56 1.17
C PHE A 42 -3.36 9.98 1.99
N VAL A 43 -4.06 10.99 1.50
CA VAL A 43 -5.31 11.50 2.06
C VAL A 43 -6.40 11.24 1.05
N LEU A 44 -7.47 10.57 1.48
CA LEU A 44 -8.59 10.17 0.61
C LEU A 44 -9.90 10.68 1.19
N ARG A 45 -10.76 11.23 0.33
CA ARG A 45 -12.17 11.42 0.65
C ARG A 45 -12.89 10.09 0.43
N LEU A 46 -13.45 9.53 1.50
CA LEU A 46 -14.17 8.26 1.48
C LEU A 46 -15.66 8.47 1.75
N ASN A 47 -16.49 7.71 1.05
CA ASN A 47 -17.89 7.54 1.35
C ASN A 47 -18.09 6.38 2.33
N LYS A 48 -19.22 6.38 3.03
CA LYS A 48 -19.60 5.29 3.93
C LYS A 48 -19.63 3.95 3.16
N GLY A 49 -18.96 2.95 3.72
CA GLY A 49 -18.91 1.59 3.17
C GLY A 49 -17.83 1.35 2.12
N GLU A 50 -17.02 2.35 1.76
CA GLU A 50 -15.89 2.12 0.86
C GLU A 50 -14.74 1.37 1.56
N VAL A 51 -14.10 0.47 0.80
CA VAL A 51 -13.02 -0.39 1.27
C VAL A 51 -11.70 0.09 0.71
N ILE A 52 -10.73 0.32 1.59
CA ILE A 52 -9.33 0.54 1.23
C ILE A 52 -8.55 -0.74 1.52
N ALA A 53 -7.83 -1.23 0.52
CA ALA A 53 -6.99 -2.41 0.65
C ALA A 53 -5.63 -2.20 -0.02
N LYS A 54 -4.68 -3.02 0.40
CA LYS A 54 -3.34 -3.09 -0.18
C LYS A 54 -3.22 -4.44 -0.88
N GLN A 55 -2.81 -4.43 -2.13
CA GLN A 55 -2.75 -5.62 -2.97
C GLN A 55 -1.34 -5.79 -3.52
N ASN A 56 -0.86 -7.04 -3.50
CA ASN A 56 0.35 -7.45 -4.22
C ASN A 56 -0.02 -7.66 -5.70
N LYS A 57 0.70 -7.00 -6.61
CA LYS A 57 0.54 -7.13 -8.06
C LYS A 57 1.33 -8.29 -8.65
N ASP A 58 2.31 -8.81 -7.90
CA ASP A 58 3.22 -9.85 -8.33
C ASP A 58 2.99 -11.13 -7.50
N PRO A 59 2.04 -12.00 -7.91
CA PRO A 59 1.67 -13.18 -7.14
C PRO A 59 2.78 -14.24 -7.00
N GLY A 60 3.83 -14.16 -7.84
CA GLY A 60 5.03 -15.00 -7.74
C GLY A 60 6.12 -14.44 -6.82
N GLU A 61 6.01 -13.17 -6.42
CA GLU A 61 6.98 -12.52 -5.56
C GLU A 61 6.51 -12.62 -4.11
N THR A 62 7.24 -13.42 -3.33
CA THR A 62 6.92 -13.60 -1.92
C THR A 62 7.32 -12.34 -1.18
N VAL A 63 6.33 -11.63 -0.61
CA VAL A 63 6.61 -10.60 0.39
C VAL A 63 7.22 -11.34 1.56
N TRP A 64 8.51 -11.15 1.81
CA TRP A 64 9.16 -11.80 2.95
C TRP A 64 8.44 -11.33 4.21
N GLY A 65 7.71 -12.28 4.80
CA GLY A 65 6.45 -11.99 5.47
C GLY A 65 6.55 -10.98 6.60
N GLY A 66 5.71 -9.95 6.54
CA GLY A 66 5.05 -9.30 7.67
C GLY A 66 5.89 -8.49 8.66
N SER A 67 7.16 -8.81 8.89
CA SER A 67 8.02 -8.08 9.82
C SER A 67 8.39 -6.73 9.21
N TYR A 68 8.12 -5.65 9.95
CA TYR A 68 8.38 -4.24 9.59
C TYR A 68 7.49 -3.61 8.50
N SER A 69 6.63 -4.38 7.82
CA SER A 69 5.60 -3.81 6.96
C SER A 69 4.46 -3.19 7.79
N ASN A 70 3.95 -2.03 7.39
CA ASN A 70 2.81 -1.40 8.07
C ASN A 70 1.71 -0.95 7.09
N PHE A 71 0.49 -0.91 7.60
CA PHE A 71 -0.64 -0.27 6.93
C PHE A 71 -1.57 0.31 7.99
N SER A 72 -1.63 1.63 8.09
CA SER A 72 -2.40 2.34 9.11
C SER A 72 -3.09 3.57 8.53
N GLY A 73 -4.17 3.99 9.17
CA GLY A 73 -4.94 5.16 8.80
C GLY A 73 -5.86 5.60 9.93
N PHE A 74 -6.35 6.83 9.84
CA PHE A 74 -7.30 7.42 10.77
C PHE A 74 -8.20 8.42 10.03
N LEU A 75 -9.34 8.73 10.62
CA LEU A 75 -10.26 9.74 10.11
C LEU A 75 -9.71 11.14 10.44
N LEU A 76 -9.44 11.95 9.40
CA LEU A 76 -8.99 13.33 9.58
C LEU A 76 -10.16 14.25 9.98
N LYS A 77 -11.28 14.14 9.28
CA LYS A 77 -12.49 14.93 9.49
C LYS A 77 -13.69 14.27 8.78
N GLU A 78 -14.86 14.32 9.39
CA GLU A 78 -16.13 14.05 8.71
C GLU A 78 -16.49 15.20 7.77
N VAL A 79 -16.83 14.88 6.54
CA VAL A 79 -17.24 15.86 5.53
C VAL A 79 -18.66 15.54 5.15
N ASP A 80 -19.56 16.50 5.35
CA ASP A 80 -20.94 16.37 4.91
C ASP A 80 -20.96 16.14 3.39
N GLN A 81 -21.87 15.28 2.94
CA GLN A 81 -22.21 15.23 1.53
C GLN A 81 -23.03 16.49 1.26
N GLU A 82 -22.45 17.44 0.51
CA GLU A 82 -23.27 18.45 -0.16
C GLU A 82 -24.15 17.71 -1.17
N ASP A 83 -25.47 17.88 -1.04
CA ASP A 83 -26.49 17.34 -1.94
C ASP A 83 -26.37 17.90 -3.36
#